data_AF-A0A968MP12-F1
#
_entry.id   AF-A0A968MP12-F1
#
_cell.length_a   1.000
_cell.length_b   1.000
_cell.length_c   1.000
_cell.angle_alpha   90.00
_cell.angle_beta   90.00
_cell.angle_gamma   90.00
#
_symmetry.space_group_name_H-M   'P 1'
#
loop_
_entity.id
_entity.type
_entity.pdbx_description
1 polymer ?
#
loop_
_entity_poly.entity_id
_entity_poly.type
_entity_poly.pdbx_seq_one_letter_code
_entity_poly.pdbx_strand_id
1 'polypeptide(L)'
;MRLTLGRQEIGFDNERILGAVDWSQRARALDAARLTATLGPVVADLVYAKLLEDPPPFELDATFPAREDDADFVAAHVNYGGLGDALQLNASYYLLDSGENDITRHTVGTYLVGKLAGFNYDGEFYYEFGDIGPRDASESIHAWMVAGTLGYTFPLPLSPNVTGRFEALSGDGTPGGAFDPFFGTNHKFYGEADFFLVIPAQTGFLGLMDPGFVVSAKLAKNLITSINAHFFLAMEENAAEERYFGTEIDLKAHWQVNSFFRITGVYGPFFPGEAMRFRSGAPDDPSVDLDVEHFGYLTVELKI
;
A
#
# COMPACT_ATOMS: atom_id res chain seq x y z
N MET A 1 -20.49 -19.98 -9.03
CA MET A 1 -19.04 -20.22 -8.97
C MET A 1 -18.44 -19.88 -10.32
N ARG A 2 -17.23 -19.33 -10.35
CA ARG A 2 -16.48 -18.97 -11.55
C ARG A 2 -15.04 -19.44 -11.38
N LEU A 3 -14.48 -20.12 -12.38
CA LEU A 3 -13.07 -20.46 -12.47
C LEU A 3 -12.43 -19.57 -13.54
N THR A 4 -11.33 -18.91 -13.21
CA THR A 4 -10.52 -18.11 -14.13
C THR A 4 -9.11 -18.71 -14.17
N LEU A 5 -8.58 -18.97 -15.37
CA LEU A 5 -7.27 -19.57 -15.59
C LEU A 5 -6.45 -18.69 -16.53
N GLY A 6 -5.16 -18.55 -16.25
CA GLY A 6 -4.19 -17.80 -17.06
C GLY A 6 -3.85 -16.43 -16.49
N ARG A 7 -3.18 -15.61 -17.29
CA ARG A 7 -2.72 -14.27 -16.93
C ARG A 7 -3.89 -13.35 -16.59
N GLN A 8 -3.88 -12.78 -15.40
CA GLN A 8 -4.95 -11.91 -14.91
C GLN A 8 -4.44 -10.89 -13.88
N GLU A 9 -5.03 -9.70 -13.87
CA GLU A 9 -4.88 -8.76 -12.77
C GLU A 9 -5.69 -9.26 -11.56
N ILE A 10 -5.07 -9.24 -10.39
CA ILE A 10 -5.71 -9.63 -9.13
C ILE A 10 -5.44 -8.54 -8.11
N GLY A 11 -6.51 -8.00 -7.54
CA GLY A 11 -6.45 -7.09 -6.41
C GLY A 11 -7.53 -7.45 -5.41
N PHE A 12 -7.19 -7.40 -4.12
CA PHE A 12 -8.14 -7.56 -3.03
C PHE A 12 -8.15 -6.32 -2.14
N ASP A 13 -9.30 -6.05 -1.50
CA ASP A 13 -9.46 -4.96 -0.54
C ASP A 13 -9.07 -3.59 -1.13
N ASN A 14 -8.28 -2.81 -0.41
CA ASN A 14 -7.66 -1.56 -0.86
C ASN A 14 -6.33 -1.78 -1.63
N GLU A 15 -5.97 -3.04 -1.90
CA GLU A 15 -4.71 -3.50 -2.49
C GLU A 15 -3.48 -3.30 -1.60
N ARG A 16 -3.64 -3.43 -0.27
CA ARG A 16 -2.52 -3.40 0.67
C ARG A 16 -1.51 -4.53 0.46
N ILE A 17 -1.99 -5.76 0.32
CA ILE A 17 -1.15 -6.96 0.20
C ILE A 17 -1.02 -7.43 -1.24
N LEU A 18 -2.11 -7.38 -2.00
CA LEU A 18 -2.18 -7.84 -3.38
C LEU A 18 -2.94 -6.83 -4.24
N GLY A 19 -2.24 -6.23 -5.20
CA GLY A 19 -2.76 -5.26 -6.15
C GLY A 19 -2.11 -5.32 -7.53
N ALA A 20 -2.77 -4.70 -8.50
CA ALA A 20 -2.34 -4.64 -9.89
C ALA A 20 -1.33 -3.51 -10.15
N VAL A 21 -1.11 -2.56 -9.23
CA VAL A 21 -0.11 -1.49 -9.39
C VAL A 21 -0.25 -0.72 -10.72
N ASP A 22 -1.47 -0.30 -11.04
CA ASP A 22 -1.80 0.47 -12.25
C ASP A 22 -1.21 1.90 -12.28
N TRP A 23 -0.38 2.25 -11.28
CA TRP A 23 0.41 3.47 -11.24
C TRP A 23 1.70 3.38 -12.08
N SER A 24 2.30 2.18 -12.13
CA SER A 24 3.56 2.02 -12.84
C SER A 24 3.34 1.91 -14.35
N GLN A 25 4.40 2.05 -15.15
CA GLN A 25 4.32 1.92 -16.61
C GLN A 25 3.81 0.54 -17.08
N ARG A 26 3.82 -0.47 -16.20
CA ARG A 26 3.26 -1.81 -16.44
C ARG A 26 2.46 -2.27 -15.23
N ALA A 27 1.16 -2.47 -15.40
CA ALA A 27 0.36 -3.16 -14.39
C ALA A 27 0.91 -4.57 -14.11
N ARG A 28 0.84 -4.99 -12.85
CA ARG A 28 1.13 -6.34 -12.39
C ARG A 28 -0.03 -7.26 -12.77
N ALA A 29 0.31 -8.35 -13.45
CA ALA A 29 -0.61 -9.44 -13.73
C ALA A 29 0.06 -10.77 -13.36
N LEU A 30 -0.73 -11.71 -12.83
CA LEU A 30 -0.27 -13.02 -12.38
C LEU A 30 -0.78 -14.12 -13.29
N ASP A 31 0.06 -15.10 -13.61
CA ASP A 31 -0.36 -16.35 -14.22
C ASP A 31 -0.96 -17.25 -13.11
N ALA A 32 -2.29 -17.28 -13.04
CA ALA A 32 -2.99 -17.82 -11.88
C ALA A 32 -4.18 -18.70 -12.23
N ALA A 33 -4.54 -19.56 -11.28
CA ALA A 33 -5.84 -20.21 -11.20
C ALA A 33 -6.63 -19.58 -10.03
N ARG A 34 -7.82 -19.04 -10.34
CA ARG A 34 -8.69 -18.39 -9.35
C ARG A 34 -10.09 -18.99 -9.38
N LEU A 35 -10.56 -19.45 -8.22
CA LEU A 35 -11.94 -19.87 -8.01
C LEU A 35 -12.67 -18.81 -7.18
N THR A 36 -13.74 -18.25 -7.75
CA THR A 36 -14.64 -17.32 -7.07
C THR A 36 -15.99 -17.99 -6.79
N ALA A 37 -16.47 -17.91 -5.57
CA ALA A 37 -17.78 -18.37 -5.14
C ALA A 37 -18.60 -17.22 -4.53
N THR A 38 -19.83 -17.06 -4.98
CA THR A 38 -20.80 -16.13 -4.38
C THR A 38 -21.86 -16.93 -3.65
N LEU A 39 -21.99 -16.72 -2.35
CA LEU A 39 -22.87 -17.45 -1.43
C LEU A 39 -23.72 -16.44 -0.65
N GLY A 40 -24.80 -15.97 -1.26
CA GLY A 40 -25.63 -14.89 -0.70
C GLY A 40 -24.80 -13.59 -0.54
N PRO A 41 -24.67 -13.03 0.68
CA PRO A 41 -23.90 -11.81 0.92
C PRO A 41 -22.37 -12.03 0.96
N VAL A 42 -21.91 -13.27 0.80
CA VAL A 42 -20.48 -13.62 0.85
C VAL A 42 -19.93 -13.82 -0.55
N VAL A 43 -18.78 -13.20 -0.84
CA VAL A 43 -17.94 -13.55 -1.99
C VAL A 43 -16.63 -14.11 -1.44
N ALA A 44 -16.25 -15.30 -1.89
CA ALA A 44 -15.02 -15.96 -1.49
C ALA A 44 -14.16 -16.28 -2.72
N ASP A 45 -12.86 -16.03 -2.59
CA ASP A 45 -11.85 -16.27 -3.60
C ASP A 45 -10.77 -17.20 -3.07
N LEU A 46 -10.37 -18.16 -3.90
CA LEU A 46 -9.16 -18.97 -3.71
C LEU A 46 -8.29 -18.82 -4.95
N VAL A 47 -7.04 -18.42 -4.75
CA VAL A 47 -6.06 -18.14 -5.79
C VAL A 47 -4.83 -19.00 -5.55
N TYR A 48 -4.31 -19.59 -6.62
CA TYR A 48 -2.95 -20.09 -6.70
C TYR A 48 -2.27 -19.45 -7.91
N ALA A 49 -1.06 -18.92 -7.72
CA ALA A 49 -0.22 -18.39 -8.78
C ALA A 49 1.20 -18.92 -8.61
N LYS A 50 1.85 -19.20 -9.73
CA LYS A 50 3.30 -19.41 -9.76
C LYS A 50 3.92 -18.10 -10.24
N LEU A 51 4.77 -17.52 -9.41
CA LEU A 51 5.51 -16.32 -9.74
C LEU A 51 6.77 -16.77 -10.50
N LEU A 52 7.05 -16.11 -11.62
CA LEU A 52 8.14 -16.45 -12.53
C LEU A 52 8.95 -15.19 -12.82
N GLU A 53 10.25 -15.37 -13.05
CA GLU A 53 11.21 -14.32 -13.43
C GLU A 53 10.66 -13.39 -14.53
N ASP A 54 10.58 -12.09 -14.24
CA ASP A 54 11.06 -11.00 -15.10
C ASP A 54 10.99 -9.67 -14.31
N PRO A 55 12.00 -9.30 -13.49
CA PRO A 55 12.02 -7.94 -12.98
C PRO A 55 12.09 -6.99 -14.19
N PRO A 56 11.09 -6.11 -14.40
CA PRO A 56 11.18 -5.17 -15.51
C PRO A 56 12.46 -4.33 -15.34
N PRO A 57 13.14 -3.94 -16.44
CA PRO A 57 14.45 -3.27 -16.41
C PRO A 57 14.44 -1.85 -15.81
N PHE A 58 13.37 -1.46 -15.12
CA PHE A 58 13.13 -0.15 -14.51
C PHE A 58 12.77 -0.25 -13.02
N GLU A 59 13.06 -1.36 -12.33
CA GLU A 59 13.06 -1.32 -10.86
C GLU A 59 14.13 -0.32 -10.39
N LEU A 60 13.65 0.75 -9.75
CA LEU A 60 14.44 1.92 -9.35
C LEU A 60 15.35 1.64 -8.15
N ASP A 61 15.49 0.39 -7.71
CA ASP A 61 16.44 0.04 -6.68
C ASP A 61 16.84 -1.45 -6.76
N ALA A 62 18.15 -1.71 -6.79
CA ALA A 62 18.72 -3.06 -6.84
C ALA A 62 18.68 -3.78 -5.47
N THR A 63 17.86 -3.28 -4.55
CA THR A 63 17.76 -3.70 -3.15
C THR A 63 16.59 -4.66 -2.88
N PHE A 64 15.75 -4.95 -3.87
CA PHE A 64 14.82 -6.07 -3.78
C PHE A 64 15.60 -7.38 -3.99
N PRO A 65 15.69 -8.30 -3.00
CA PRO A 65 15.91 -9.70 -3.35
C PRO A 65 14.74 -10.12 -4.23
N ALA A 66 15.00 -10.86 -5.30
CA ALA A 66 13.99 -11.26 -6.29
C ALA A 66 12.95 -12.21 -5.67
N ARG A 67 12.00 -11.68 -4.88
CA ARG A 67 10.98 -12.45 -4.12
C ARG A 67 10.08 -13.30 -5.02
N GLU A 68 10.01 -12.94 -6.29
CA GLU A 68 9.18 -13.57 -7.30
C GLU A 68 9.86 -14.77 -7.95
N ASP A 69 11.13 -15.03 -7.64
CA ASP A 69 11.87 -16.13 -8.26
C ASP A 69 11.41 -17.49 -7.72
N ASP A 70 10.98 -18.32 -8.66
CA ASP A 70 10.34 -19.61 -8.49
C ASP A 70 9.34 -19.69 -7.30
N ALA A 71 8.61 -18.61 -7.01
CA ALA A 71 7.79 -18.52 -5.80
C ALA A 71 6.35 -19.03 -6.02
N ASP A 72 5.85 -19.81 -5.07
CA ASP A 72 4.46 -20.23 -5.00
C ASP A 72 3.65 -19.22 -4.17
N PHE A 73 2.56 -18.72 -4.75
CA PHE A 73 1.66 -17.78 -4.10
C PHE A 73 0.25 -18.36 -3.98
N VAL A 74 -0.29 -18.35 -2.75
CA VAL A 74 -1.68 -18.74 -2.48
C VAL A 74 -2.39 -17.60 -1.78
N ALA A 75 -3.62 -17.30 -2.20
CA ALA A 75 -4.49 -16.37 -1.50
C ALA A 75 -5.87 -16.98 -1.25
N ALA A 76 -6.39 -16.81 -0.03
CA ALA A 76 -7.79 -17.03 0.29
C ALA A 76 -8.37 -15.72 0.80
N HIS A 77 -9.45 -15.25 0.18
CA HIS A 77 -10.10 -13.99 0.52
C HIS A 77 -11.60 -14.18 0.65
N VAL A 78 -12.21 -13.51 1.63
CA VAL A 78 -13.64 -13.52 1.87
C VAL A 78 -14.11 -12.10 2.11
N ASN A 79 -15.08 -11.64 1.31
CA ASN A 79 -15.84 -10.42 1.54
C ASN A 79 -17.25 -10.76 2.00
N TYR A 80 -17.71 -10.11 3.07
CA TYR A 80 -19.09 -10.12 3.53
C TYR A 80 -19.70 -8.72 3.34
N GLY A 81 -20.60 -8.61 2.36
CA GLY A 81 -21.32 -7.37 2.02
C GLY A 81 -22.75 -7.28 2.56
N GLY A 82 -23.12 -8.13 3.54
CA GLY A 82 -24.51 -8.27 3.99
C GLY A 82 -25.12 -7.03 4.67
N LEU A 83 -24.29 -6.05 5.03
CA LEU A 83 -24.71 -4.77 5.63
C LEU A 83 -24.68 -3.60 4.61
N GLY A 84 -24.45 -3.90 3.33
CA GLY A 84 -24.40 -2.91 2.25
C GLY A 84 -23.31 -1.86 2.47
N ASP A 85 -23.61 -0.61 2.10
CA ASP A 85 -22.66 0.49 2.22
C ASP A 85 -22.31 0.85 3.67
N ALA A 86 -23.14 0.44 4.63
CA ALA A 86 -22.90 0.75 6.04
C ALA A 86 -21.64 0.08 6.56
N LEU A 87 -21.37 -1.16 6.15
CA LEU A 87 -20.19 -1.93 6.53
C LEU A 87 -19.98 -3.12 5.59
N GLN A 88 -18.76 -3.27 5.11
CA GLN A 88 -18.25 -4.49 4.50
C GLN A 88 -17.12 -5.04 5.38
N LEU A 89 -17.07 -6.36 5.51
CA LEU A 89 -16.07 -7.06 6.34
C LEU A 89 -15.33 -8.07 5.48
N ASN A 90 -14.01 -7.96 5.46
CA ASN A 90 -13.14 -8.80 4.68
C ASN A 90 -12.17 -9.54 5.58
N ALA A 91 -11.86 -10.79 5.24
CA ALA A 91 -10.84 -11.60 5.87
C ALA A 91 -9.98 -12.23 4.79
N SER A 92 -8.67 -12.25 5.00
CA SER A 92 -7.72 -12.73 4.02
C SER A 92 -6.60 -13.55 4.64
N TYR A 93 -6.10 -14.50 3.85
CA TYR A 93 -4.90 -15.27 4.13
C TYR A 93 -4.07 -15.32 2.85
N TYR A 94 -2.77 -15.13 2.99
CA TYR A 94 -1.79 -15.22 1.91
C TYR A 94 -0.64 -16.13 2.34
N LEU A 95 -0.11 -16.88 1.39
CA LEU A 95 1.16 -17.61 1.49
C LEU A 95 2.04 -17.17 0.34
N LEU A 96 3.27 -16.77 0.65
CA LEU A 96 4.38 -16.63 -0.28
C LEU A 96 5.45 -17.62 0.14
N ASP A 97 5.74 -18.59 -0.73
CA ASP A 97 6.74 -19.63 -0.49
C ASP A 97 7.75 -19.64 -1.64
N SER A 98 8.99 -19.24 -1.36
CA SER A 98 10.09 -19.22 -2.32
C SER A 98 11.25 -20.01 -1.76
N GLY A 99 11.50 -21.19 -2.34
CA GLY A 99 12.66 -22.01 -1.98
C GLY A 99 13.99 -21.39 -2.43
N GLU A 100 13.97 -20.53 -3.45
CA GLU A 100 15.18 -19.85 -3.96
C GLU A 100 15.62 -18.70 -3.06
N ASN A 101 14.67 -17.97 -2.49
CA ASN A 101 14.96 -16.87 -1.56
C ASN A 101 14.97 -17.30 -0.09
N ASP A 102 14.74 -18.58 0.19
CA ASP A 102 14.54 -19.14 1.53
C ASP A 102 13.47 -18.35 2.34
N ILE A 103 12.29 -18.15 1.74
CA ILE A 103 11.18 -17.44 2.39
C ILE A 103 9.94 -18.33 2.41
N THR A 104 9.37 -18.53 3.60
CA THR A 104 8.00 -19.00 3.76
C THR A 104 7.26 -17.99 4.63
N ARG A 105 6.44 -17.14 4.01
CA ARG A 105 5.68 -16.08 4.68
C ARG A 105 4.18 -16.34 4.58
N HIS A 106 3.55 -16.34 5.74
CA HIS A 106 2.10 -16.36 5.89
C HIS A 106 1.62 -14.99 6.33
N THR A 107 0.55 -14.48 5.71
CA THR A 107 -0.07 -13.21 6.11
C THR A 107 -1.55 -13.43 6.33
N VAL A 108 -2.04 -13.16 7.54
CA VAL A 108 -3.47 -13.14 7.86
C VAL A 108 -3.93 -11.71 8.05
N GLY A 109 -5.13 -11.39 7.57
CA GLY A 109 -5.60 -10.02 7.61
C GLY A 109 -7.10 -9.87 7.69
N THR A 110 -7.52 -8.69 8.10
CA THR A 110 -8.90 -8.23 7.99
C THR A 110 -8.93 -6.78 7.50
N TYR A 111 -9.94 -6.48 6.71
CA TYR A 111 -10.22 -5.14 6.23
C TYR A 111 -11.72 -4.86 6.43
N LEU A 112 -12.04 -3.68 6.94
CA LEU A 112 -13.41 -3.20 7.02
C LEU A 112 -13.52 -1.85 6.35
N VAL A 113 -14.66 -1.61 5.71
CA VAL A 113 -14.94 -0.32 5.06
C VAL A 113 -16.42 -0.02 5.12
N GLY A 114 -16.79 1.24 5.34
CA GLY A 114 -18.18 1.61 5.47
C GLY A 114 -18.45 3.10 5.31
N LYS A 115 -19.73 3.42 5.12
CA LYS A 115 -20.28 4.76 5.05
C LYS A 115 -21.60 4.83 5.79
N LEU A 116 -21.68 5.71 6.79
CA LEU A 116 -22.90 5.85 7.58
C LEU A 116 -23.05 7.29 8.09
N ALA A 117 -24.23 7.89 7.88
CA ALA A 117 -24.58 9.21 8.41
C ALA A 117 -23.55 10.33 8.11
N GLY A 118 -23.00 10.34 6.89
CA GLY A 118 -21.99 11.33 6.47
C GLY A 118 -20.55 10.93 6.80
N PHE A 119 -20.35 9.92 7.65
CA PHE A 119 -19.05 9.32 7.88
C PHE A 119 -18.68 8.35 6.77
N ASN A 120 -17.40 8.31 6.45
CA ASN A 120 -16.74 7.27 5.68
C ASN A 120 -15.54 6.80 6.51
N TYR A 121 -15.32 5.49 6.55
CA TYR A 121 -14.28 4.93 7.40
C TYR A 121 -13.81 3.61 6.83
N ASP A 122 -12.57 3.29 7.13
CA ASP A 122 -11.99 1.99 6.89
C ASP A 122 -10.95 1.67 7.95
N GLY A 123 -10.64 0.39 8.09
CA GLY A 123 -9.63 -0.09 9.01
C GLY A 123 -9.11 -1.45 8.57
N GLU A 124 -7.82 -1.66 8.75
CA GLU A 124 -7.16 -2.91 8.44
C GLU A 124 -6.16 -3.31 9.52
N PHE A 125 -6.02 -4.61 9.64
CA PHE A 125 -4.96 -5.22 10.43
C PHE A 125 -4.44 -6.43 9.68
N TYR A 126 -3.12 -6.56 9.63
CA TYR A 126 -2.43 -7.72 9.08
C TYR A 126 -1.34 -8.20 10.03
N TYR A 127 -1.13 -9.50 10.07
CA TYR A 127 -0.05 -10.14 10.81
C TYR A 127 0.66 -11.15 9.92
N GLU A 128 1.99 -11.08 9.94
CA GLU A 128 2.88 -11.94 9.16
C GLU A 128 3.67 -12.87 10.08
N PHE A 129 3.79 -14.13 9.67
CA PHE A 129 4.54 -15.16 10.37
C PHE A 129 5.13 -16.19 9.41
N GLY A 130 6.06 -17.00 9.90
CA GLY A 130 6.81 -17.96 9.09
C GLY A 130 8.31 -17.78 9.31
N ASP A 131 9.12 -18.04 8.29
CA ASP A 131 10.58 -17.99 8.39
C ASP A 131 11.19 -17.35 7.12
N ILE A 132 12.30 -16.64 7.31
CA ILE A 132 13.09 -16.01 6.25
C ILE A 132 14.58 -16.31 6.44
N GLY A 133 15.28 -16.57 5.34
CA GLY A 133 16.68 -16.92 5.31
C GLY A 133 16.92 -18.43 5.37
N PRO A 134 18.16 -18.86 5.08
CA PRO A 134 18.49 -20.26 4.89
C PRO A 134 18.19 -21.08 6.13
N ARG A 135 17.78 -22.33 5.94
CA ARG A 135 17.26 -23.22 7.00
C ARG A 135 18.14 -23.33 8.27
N ASP A 136 19.45 -23.18 8.15
CA ASP A 136 20.41 -23.27 9.26
C ASP A 136 20.70 -21.93 9.95
N ALA A 137 20.23 -20.81 9.40
CA ALA A 137 20.36 -19.47 9.93
C ALA A 137 19.06 -18.64 9.77
N SER A 138 17.90 -19.32 9.74
CA SER A 138 16.62 -18.68 9.48
C SER A 138 16.20 -17.78 10.64
N GLU A 139 15.54 -16.70 10.30
CA GLU A 139 14.88 -15.79 11.22
C GLU A 139 13.37 -16.02 11.17
N SER A 140 12.70 -16.07 12.33
CA SER A 140 11.24 -16.18 12.37
C SER A 140 10.59 -14.82 12.12
N ILE A 141 9.57 -14.83 11.26
CA ILE A 141 8.78 -13.65 10.92
C ILE A 141 7.76 -13.39 12.04
N HIS A 142 7.73 -12.17 12.56
CA HIS A 142 6.75 -11.67 13.52
C HIS A 142 6.48 -10.19 13.27
N ALA A 143 5.73 -9.91 12.21
CA ALA A 143 5.47 -8.55 11.78
C ALA A 143 3.97 -8.24 11.72
N TRP A 144 3.61 -6.97 11.88
CA TRP A 144 2.21 -6.55 11.89
C TRP A 144 2.03 -5.18 11.26
N MET A 145 0.80 -4.92 10.84
CA MET A 145 0.38 -3.61 10.39
C MET A 145 -1.02 -3.30 10.89
N VAL A 146 -1.25 -2.04 11.23
CA VAL A 146 -2.59 -1.47 11.43
C VAL A 146 -2.70 -0.17 10.64
N ALA A 147 -3.84 0.02 9.99
CA ALA A 147 -4.15 1.26 9.30
C ALA A 147 -5.65 1.55 9.38
N GLY A 148 -6.02 2.82 9.20
CA GLY A 148 -7.41 3.19 9.07
C GLY A 148 -7.64 4.67 8.83
N THR A 149 -8.83 4.98 8.33
CA THR A 149 -9.27 6.34 8.11
C THR A 149 -10.64 6.60 8.73
N LEU A 150 -10.87 7.84 9.12
CA LEU A 150 -12.19 8.33 9.55
C LEU A 150 -12.43 9.70 8.95
N GLY A 151 -13.36 9.74 8.00
CA GLY A 151 -13.79 10.91 7.28
C GLY A 151 -15.22 11.33 7.60
N TYR A 152 -15.48 12.63 7.58
CA TYR A 152 -16.83 13.19 7.65
C TYR A 152 -17.06 14.17 6.50
N THR A 153 -18.11 13.93 5.73
CA THR A 153 -18.54 14.82 4.64
C THR A 153 -19.61 15.77 5.15
N PHE A 154 -19.28 17.06 5.21
CA PHE A 154 -20.19 18.08 5.70
C PHE A 154 -21.29 18.37 4.68
N PRO A 155 -22.55 18.50 5.11
CA PRO A 155 -23.68 18.85 4.25
C PRO A 155 -23.68 20.36 3.93
N LEU A 156 -22.58 20.86 3.38
CA LEU A 156 -22.35 22.26 3.00
C LEU A 156 -22.16 22.36 1.48
N PRO A 157 -22.27 23.57 0.88
CA PRO A 157 -21.85 23.78 -0.50
C PRO A 157 -20.44 23.26 -0.76
N LEU A 158 -20.20 22.70 -1.95
CA LEU A 158 -18.95 22.02 -2.34
C LEU A 158 -18.68 20.68 -1.61
N SER A 159 -19.55 20.25 -0.68
CA SER A 159 -19.45 18.97 0.04
C SER A 159 -18.05 18.72 0.64
N PRO A 160 -17.50 19.65 1.45
CA PRO A 160 -16.18 19.46 2.00
C PRO A 160 -16.13 18.20 2.87
N ASN A 161 -15.04 17.46 2.79
CA ASN A 161 -14.77 16.29 3.61
C ASN A 161 -13.43 16.47 4.33
N VAL A 162 -13.42 16.13 5.60
CA VAL A 162 -12.19 16.07 6.41
C VAL A 162 -12.03 14.63 6.87
N THR A 163 -10.85 14.06 6.63
CA THR A 163 -10.51 12.68 6.94
C THR A 163 -9.22 12.64 7.73
N GLY A 164 -9.23 12.01 8.90
CA GLY A 164 -8.01 11.63 9.60
C GLY A 164 -7.55 10.26 9.13
N ARG A 165 -6.23 10.06 9.02
CA ARG A 165 -5.61 8.78 8.68
C ARG A 165 -4.53 8.44 9.70
N PHE A 166 -4.32 7.15 9.91
CA PHE A 166 -3.22 6.63 10.69
C PHE A 166 -2.81 5.28 10.11
N GLU A 167 -1.50 5.08 9.98
CA GLU A 167 -0.90 3.82 9.55
C GLU A 167 0.33 3.55 10.40
N ALA A 168 0.53 2.29 10.78
CA ALA A 168 1.74 1.80 11.45
C ALA A 168 2.07 0.40 10.95
N LEU A 169 3.28 0.24 10.42
CA LEU A 169 3.89 -1.00 9.94
C LEU A 169 5.06 -1.31 10.85
N SER A 170 5.07 -2.50 11.47
CA SER A 170 6.13 -2.90 12.41
C SER A 170 7.52 -2.92 11.76
N GLY A 171 8.54 -2.83 12.61
CA GLY A 171 9.94 -3.07 12.28
C GLY A 171 10.78 -2.97 13.54
N ASP A 172 11.90 -3.68 13.55
CA ASP A 172 12.88 -3.75 14.65
C ASP A 172 14.33 -3.75 14.12
N GLY A 173 14.51 -3.42 12.84
CA GLY A 173 15.79 -3.44 12.14
C GLY A 173 16.15 -4.77 11.48
N THR A 174 15.29 -5.79 11.55
CA THR A 174 15.52 -7.08 10.89
C THR A 174 14.45 -7.44 9.85
N PRO A 175 14.76 -8.31 8.88
CA PRO A 175 13.78 -8.80 7.91
C PRO A 175 12.56 -9.52 8.53
N GLY A 176 12.72 -10.17 9.68
CA GLY A 176 11.63 -10.91 10.35
C GLY A 176 10.70 -10.04 11.18
N GLY A 177 11.17 -8.92 11.75
CA GLY A 177 10.33 -8.01 12.55
C GLY A 177 9.63 -6.90 11.74
N ALA A 178 10.03 -6.69 10.49
CA ALA A 178 9.48 -5.65 9.63
C ALA A 178 8.35 -6.13 8.72
N PHE A 179 7.24 -5.40 8.72
CA PHE A 179 6.06 -5.74 7.92
C PHE A 179 6.31 -5.47 6.43
N ASP A 180 5.90 -6.43 5.59
CA ASP A 180 6.17 -6.41 4.16
C ASP A 180 4.89 -6.47 3.33
N PRO A 181 4.41 -5.33 2.76
CA PRO A 181 3.28 -5.32 1.82
C PRO A 181 3.72 -5.83 0.43
N PHE A 182 4.13 -7.10 0.35
CA PHE A 182 4.95 -7.65 -0.73
C PHE A 182 4.39 -7.52 -2.15
N PHE A 183 3.07 -7.54 -2.35
CA PHE A 183 2.42 -7.23 -3.64
C PHE A 183 1.43 -6.06 -3.53
N GLY A 184 1.65 -5.14 -2.59
CA GLY A 184 0.82 -3.96 -2.38
C GLY A 184 0.94 -2.91 -3.48
N THR A 185 -0.10 -2.11 -3.65
CA THR A 185 -0.06 -0.89 -4.49
C THR A 185 0.39 0.29 -3.63
N ASN A 186 1.66 0.28 -3.20
CA ASN A 186 2.20 1.15 -2.14
C ASN A 186 2.05 2.66 -2.40
N HIS A 187 2.06 3.09 -3.66
CA HIS A 187 1.79 4.47 -4.08
C HIS A 187 0.44 5.02 -3.55
N LYS A 188 -0.55 4.15 -3.30
CA LYS A 188 -1.86 4.57 -2.73
C LYS A 188 -1.74 5.07 -1.29
N PHE A 189 -0.68 4.72 -0.58
CA PHE A 189 -0.61 4.81 0.86
C PHE A 189 0.47 5.79 1.34
N TYR A 190 1.72 5.66 0.87
CA TYR A 190 2.86 6.28 1.55
C TYR A 190 3.35 7.58 0.90
N GLY A 191 2.42 8.49 0.61
CA GLY A 191 2.69 9.74 -0.09
C GLY A 191 2.79 9.56 -1.60
N GLU A 192 2.74 10.67 -2.32
CA GLU A 192 2.85 10.77 -3.78
C GLU A 192 4.29 11.01 -4.24
N ALA A 193 5.18 11.45 -3.34
CA ALA A 193 6.60 11.59 -3.62
C ALA A 193 7.32 10.24 -3.80
N ASP A 194 6.66 9.13 -3.42
CA ASP A 194 7.15 7.77 -3.62
C ASP A 194 8.46 7.44 -2.86
N PHE A 195 8.76 8.14 -1.75
CA PHE A 195 9.94 7.84 -0.91
C PHE A 195 9.89 6.48 -0.21
N PHE A 196 8.69 5.91 -0.01
CA PHE A 196 8.44 4.67 0.74
C PHE A 196 7.63 3.64 -0.08
N LEU A 197 7.91 3.51 -1.38
CA LEU A 197 7.30 2.50 -2.24
C LEU A 197 7.76 1.06 -1.97
N VAL A 198 8.98 0.90 -1.46
CA VAL A 198 9.70 -0.37 -1.31
C VAL A 198 9.98 -0.60 0.19
N ILE A 199 8.90 -0.85 0.93
CA ILE A 199 8.94 -1.20 2.36
C ILE A 199 9.03 -2.73 2.47
N PRO A 200 9.78 -3.29 3.44
CA PRO A 200 10.46 -2.60 4.55
C PRO A 200 11.88 -2.13 4.27
N ALA A 201 12.42 -2.40 3.08
CA ALA A 201 13.81 -2.08 2.76
C ALA A 201 14.11 -0.58 2.88
N GLN A 202 13.26 0.30 2.34
CA GLN A 202 13.46 1.76 2.36
C GLN A 202 13.39 2.37 3.76
N THR A 203 12.82 1.70 4.76
CA THR A 203 12.89 2.17 6.16
C THR A 203 14.07 1.58 6.92
N GLY A 204 14.94 0.81 6.25
CA GLY A 204 16.00 0.05 6.91
C GLY A 204 15.45 -0.99 7.87
N PHE A 205 14.27 -1.54 7.58
CA PHE A 205 13.55 -2.50 8.43
C PHE A 205 13.12 -1.92 9.80
N LEU A 206 13.16 -0.60 9.99
CA LEU A 206 12.74 0.07 11.24
C LEU A 206 11.23 0.33 11.30
N GLY A 207 10.46 -0.16 10.33
CA GLY A 207 9.02 0.08 10.23
C GLY A 207 8.65 1.50 9.78
N LEU A 208 7.36 1.77 9.62
CA LEU A 208 6.85 3.07 9.18
C LEU A 208 5.58 3.44 9.97
N MET A 209 5.51 4.67 10.43
CA MET A 209 4.31 5.31 10.96
C MET A 209 3.97 6.53 10.10
N ASP A 210 2.70 6.65 9.71
CA ASP A 210 2.19 7.74 8.87
C ASP A 210 0.81 8.23 9.35
N PRO A 211 0.76 9.01 10.45
CA PRO A 211 -0.42 9.81 10.74
C PRO A 211 -0.58 10.90 9.68
N GLY A 212 -1.82 11.31 9.44
CA GLY A 212 -2.08 12.36 8.48
C GLY A 212 -3.52 12.82 8.45
N PHE A 213 -3.82 13.68 7.48
CA PHE A 213 -5.18 14.10 7.20
C PHE A 213 -5.39 14.44 5.73
N VAL A 214 -6.63 14.35 5.29
CA VAL A 214 -7.08 14.74 3.96
C VAL A 214 -8.23 15.73 4.09
N VAL A 215 -8.11 16.87 3.43
CA VAL A 215 -9.21 17.82 3.26
C VAL A 215 -9.57 17.87 1.79
N SER A 216 -10.81 17.56 1.44
CA SER A 216 -11.28 17.56 0.04
C SER A 216 -12.55 18.36 -0.16
N ALA A 217 -12.75 18.90 -1.36
CA ALA A 217 -13.96 19.62 -1.75
C ALA A 217 -14.23 19.52 -3.26
N LYS A 218 -15.51 19.66 -3.64
CA LYS A 218 -15.97 19.68 -5.03
C LYS A 218 -16.01 21.12 -5.55
N LEU A 219 -14.86 21.68 -5.95
CA LEU A 219 -14.74 23.10 -6.32
C LEU A 219 -15.50 23.47 -7.59
N ALA A 220 -15.76 22.51 -8.48
CA ALA A 220 -16.59 22.69 -9.66
C ALA A 220 -17.31 21.39 -10.05
N LYS A 221 -18.16 21.46 -11.08
CA LYS A 221 -18.82 20.27 -11.62
C LYS A 221 -17.76 19.26 -12.06
N ASN A 222 -17.83 18.06 -11.48
CA ASN A 222 -16.92 16.94 -11.74
C ASN A 222 -15.44 17.19 -11.38
N LEU A 223 -15.14 18.24 -10.62
CA LEU A 223 -13.80 18.56 -10.14
C LEU A 223 -13.76 18.36 -8.63
N ILE A 224 -12.97 17.40 -8.18
CA ILE A 224 -12.65 17.19 -6.76
C ILE A 224 -11.20 17.64 -6.56
N THR A 225 -10.96 18.46 -5.54
CA THR A 225 -9.62 18.83 -5.13
C THR A 225 -9.38 18.40 -3.70
N SER A 226 -8.15 18.02 -3.36
CA SER A 226 -7.76 17.71 -2.00
C SER A 226 -6.39 18.26 -1.63
N ILE A 227 -6.22 18.47 -0.33
CA ILE A 227 -4.93 18.63 0.33
C ILE A 227 -4.73 17.40 1.20
N ASN A 228 -3.63 16.68 0.99
CA ASN A 228 -3.27 15.52 1.80
C ASN A 228 -1.99 15.85 2.56
N ALA A 229 -1.96 15.57 3.86
CA ALA A 229 -0.78 15.73 4.68
C ALA A 229 -0.37 14.38 5.24
N HIS A 230 0.92 14.08 5.13
CA HIS A 230 1.57 12.88 5.66
C HIS A 230 2.69 13.29 6.61
N PHE A 231 2.87 12.55 7.69
CA PHE A 231 3.96 12.75 8.64
C PHE A 231 4.67 11.41 8.83
N PHE A 232 5.80 11.22 8.15
CA PHE A 232 6.48 9.94 8.11
C PHE A 232 7.48 9.81 9.26
N LEU A 233 7.36 8.72 10.02
CA LEU A 233 8.29 8.35 11.09
C LEU A 233 8.67 6.87 10.98
N ALA A 234 9.88 6.52 11.41
CA ALA A 234 10.22 5.13 11.70
C ALA A 234 9.50 4.65 12.98
N MET A 235 9.16 3.35 13.04
CA MET A 235 8.63 2.74 14.26
C MET A 235 9.72 2.56 15.32
N GLU A 236 10.98 2.44 14.91
CA GLU A 236 12.16 2.35 15.76
C GLU A 236 13.20 3.43 15.44
N GLU A 237 14.04 3.76 16.43
CA GLU A 237 15.14 4.69 16.24
C GLU A 237 16.21 4.10 15.33
N ASN A 238 16.78 4.93 14.46
CA ASN A 238 17.99 4.56 13.73
C ASN A 238 19.24 4.68 14.63
N ALA A 239 20.42 4.41 14.07
CA ALA A 239 21.69 4.46 14.81
C ALA A 239 22.05 5.86 15.36
N ALA A 240 21.39 6.92 14.91
CA ALA A 240 21.56 8.28 15.38
C ALA A 240 20.40 8.75 16.30
N GLU A 241 19.55 7.84 16.77
CA GLU A 241 18.39 8.13 17.63
C GLU A 241 17.31 8.99 16.93
N GLU A 242 17.32 9.03 15.59
CA GLU A 242 16.35 9.77 14.80
C GLU A 242 15.20 8.85 14.34
N ARG A 243 13.99 9.43 14.30
CA ARG A 243 12.77 8.73 13.83
C ARG A 243 12.02 9.47 12.73
N TYR A 244 12.18 10.78 12.63
CA TYR A 244 11.32 11.60 11.77
C TYR A 244 11.89 11.69 10.35
N PHE A 245 11.21 11.04 9.40
CA PHE A 245 11.59 11.08 7.99
C PHE A 245 11.14 12.36 7.31
N GLY A 246 9.98 12.91 7.66
CA GLY A 246 9.55 14.16 7.05
C GLY A 246 8.05 14.36 6.99
N THR A 247 7.66 15.48 6.40
CA THR A 247 6.27 15.81 6.11
C THR A 247 6.08 15.95 4.62
N GLU A 248 5.00 15.41 4.09
CA GLU A 248 4.56 15.65 2.71
C GLU A 248 3.22 16.36 2.68
N ILE A 249 3.07 17.31 1.76
CA ILE A 249 1.81 18.00 1.52
C ILE A 249 1.44 17.89 0.04
N ASP A 250 0.42 17.12 -0.28
CA ASP A 250 -0.06 16.97 -1.65
C ASP A 250 -1.21 17.91 -1.95
N LEU A 251 -1.15 18.59 -3.09
CA LEU A 251 -2.29 19.23 -3.72
C LEU A 251 -2.75 18.36 -4.90
N LYS A 252 -3.96 17.81 -4.81
CA LYS A 252 -4.53 16.92 -5.85
C LYS A 252 -5.77 17.54 -6.47
N ALA A 253 -5.92 17.35 -7.78
CA ALA A 253 -7.11 17.74 -8.52
C ALA A 253 -7.50 16.62 -9.50
N HIS A 254 -8.69 16.06 -9.32
CA HIS A 254 -9.29 15.07 -10.22
C HIS A 254 -10.48 15.68 -10.96
N TRP A 255 -10.37 15.81 -12.28
CA TRP A 255 -11.40 16.38 -13.13
C TRP A 255 -11.92 15.36 -14.16
N GLN A 256 -13.16 14.91 -13.97
CA GLN A 256 -13.87 14.13 -14.98
C GLN A 256 -14.52 15.09 -15.99
N VAL A 257 -13.76 15.47 -17.02
CA VAL A 257 -14.16 16.43 -18.05
C VAL A 257 -15.40 15.95 -18.80
N ASN A 258 -15.41 14.68 -19.22
CA ASN A 258 -16.57 14.00 -19.81
C ASN A 258 -16.46 12.47 -19.62
N SER A 259 -17.37 11.66 -20.18
CA SER A 259 -17.38 10.20 -19.98
C SER A 259 -16.15 9.45 -20.50
N PHE A 260 -15.39 10.07 -21.41
CA PHE A 260 -14.22 9.47 -22.05
C PHE A 260 -12.89 10.08 -21.59
N PHE A 261 -12.94 11.22 -20.90
CA PHE A 261 -11.74 12.03 -20.64
C PHE A 261 -11.67 12.46 -19.17
N ARG A 262 -10.59 12.06 -18.51
CA ARG A 262 -10.26 12.44 -17.13
C ARG A 262 -8.86 13.00 -17.05
N ILE A 263 -8.70 14.04 -16.22
CA ILE A 263 -7.41 14.65 -15.90
C ILE A 263 -7.20 14.54 -14.39
N THR A 264 -6.01 14.10 -13.98
CA THR A 264 -5.54 14.15 -12.59
C THR A 264 -4.26 14.97 -12.56
N GLY A 265 -4.21 16.00 -11.72
CA GLY A 265 -2.99 16.76 -11.45
C GLY A 265 -2.61 16.66 -9.99
N VAL A 266 -1.32 16.44 -9.72
CA VAL A 266 -0.76 16.38 -8.36
C VAL A 266 0.51 17.23 -8.31
N TYR A 267 0.70 17.93 -7.20
CA TYR A 267 1.92 18.63 -6.85
C TYR A 267 2.10 18.59 -5.35
N GLY A 268 3.30 18.31 -4.87
CA GLY A 268 3.59 18.32 -3.44
C GLY A 268 5.04 18.70 -3.12
N PRO A 269 5.27 19.55 -2.10
CA PRO A 269 6.54 19.58 -1.41
C PRO A 269 6.66 18.46 -0.37
N PHE A 270 7.86 17.90 -0.27
CA PHE A 270 8.31 17.06 0.83
C PHE A 270 9.35 17.83 1.65
N PHE A 271 9.20 17.81 2.98
CA PHE A 271 10.08 18.47 3.94
C PHE A 271 10.85 17.39 4.71
N PRO A 272 12.10 17.08 4.31
CA PRO A 272 12.88 16.04 4.95
C PRO A 272 13.15 16.31 6.43
N GLY A 273 13.08 15.26 7.24
CA GLY A 273 13.64 15.21 8.59
C GLY A 273 14.97 14.47 8.61
N GLU A 274 15.68 14.51 9.74
CA GLU A 274 17.03 13.93 9.87
C GLU A 274 17.07 12.42 9.58
N ALA A 275 15.99 11.68 9.83
CA ALA A 275 15.97 10.24 9.56
C ALA A 275 16.07 9.90 8.07
N MET A 276 15.83 10.86 7.15
CA MET A 276 16.01 10.63 5.70
C MET A 276 17.45 10.32 5.30
N ARG A 277 18.44 10.77 6.08
CA ARG A 277 19.86 10.41 5.84
C ARG A 277 20.17 8.93 6.06
N PHE A 278 19.26 8.22 6.72
CA PHE A 278 19.38 6.80 7.08
C PHE A 278 18.36 5.93 6.33
N ARG A 279 17.66 6.50 5.34
CA ARG A 279 16.73 5.75 4.51
C ARG A 279 17.46 4.55 3.88
N SER A 280 16.76 3.43 3.76
CA SER A 280 17.31 2.16 3.30
C SER A 280 18.36 1.53 4.22
N GLY A 281 18.44 1.94 5.49
CA GLY A 281 19.41 1.40 6.46
C GLY A 281 20.85 1.83 6.17
N ALA A 282 21.05 2.87 5.36
CA ALA A 282 22.37 3.43 5.11
C ALA A 282 22.98 3.99 6.41
N PRO A 283 24.32 3.93 6.59
CA PRO A 283 24.98 4.76 7.60
C PRO A 283 24.68 6.24 7.32
N ASP A 284 24.87 7.10 8.33
CA ASP A 284 24.69 8.55 8.17
C ASP A 284 25.37 9.04 6.88
N ASP A 285 24.55 9.47 5.92
CA ASP A 285 25.01 10.03 4.66
C ASP A 285 24.83 11.56 4.71
N PRO A 286 25.88 12.30 5.09
CA PRO A 286 25.82 13.76 5.16
C PRO A 286 25.73 14.42 3.77
N SER A 287 25.81 13.63 2.68
CA SER A 287 25.57 14.12 1.32
C SER A 287 24.09 14.15 0.94
N VAL A 288 23.22 13.47 1.71
CA VAL A 288 21.77 13.63 1.58
C VAL A 288 21.40 15.04 2.03
N ASP A 289 21.07 15.87 1.05
CA ASP A 289 20.56 17.21 1.27
C ASP A 289 19.16 17.13 1.89
N LEU A 290 18.93 17.93 2.93
CA LEU A 290 17.63 18.01 3.61
C LEU A 290 16.83 19.24 3.14
N ASP A 291 17.20 19.78 1.97
CA ASP A 291 16.41 20.78 1.26
C ASP A 291 15.02 20.26 0.89
N VAL A 292 14.08 21.19 0.73
CA VAL A 292 12.69 20.86 0.36
C VAL A 292 12.67 20.26 -1.04
N GLU A 293 12.16 19.03 -1.15
CA GLU A 293 11.98 18.36 -2.43
C GLU A 293 10.59 18.67 -3.00
N HIS A 294 10.49 18.74 -4.32
CA HIS A 294 9.25 19.02 -5.01
C HIS A 294 9.00 17.98 -6.09
N PHE A 295 7.78 17.48 -6.14
CA PHE A 295 7.33 16.59 -7.20
C PHE A 295 5.96 17.02 -7.72
N GLY A 296 5.61 16.50 -8.88
CA GLY A 296 4.29 16.71 -9.45
C GLY A 296 4.14 15.98 -10.76
N TYR A 297 2.90 15.63 -11.08
CA TYR A 297 2.59 14.90 -12.29
C TYR A 297 1.20 15.25 -12.78
N LEU A 298 0.96 14.92 -14.06
CA LEU A 298 -0.31 15.07 -14.72
C LEU A 298 -0.63 13.76 -15.44
N THR A 299 -1.74 13.14 -15.04
CA THR A 299 -2.26 11.94 -15.70
C THR A 299 -3.46 12.32 -16.54
N VAL A 300 -3.47 11.82 -17.77
CA VAL A 300 -4.58 11.99 -18.72
C VAL A 300 -5.07 10.62 -19.12
N GLU A 301 -6.34 10.35 -18.82
CA GLU A 301 -6.96 9.09 -19.14
C GLU A 301 -8.02 9.25 -20.23
N LEU A 302 -7.91 8.41 -21.24
CA LEU A 302 -8.85 8.30 -22.35
C LEU A 302 -9.50 6.92 -22.30
N LYS A 303 -10.80 6.87 -22.01
CA LYS A 303 -11.58 5.64 -22.20
C LYS A 303 -11.96 5.56 -23.68
N ILE A 304 -11.44 4.55 -24.35
CA ILE A 304 -11.74 4.22 -25.75
C ILE A 304 -12.86 3.19 -25.79
#